data_AF-A0A7Z6U7T4-F1
#
_entry.id   AF-A0A7Z6U7T4-F1
#
_cell.length_a   1.000
_cell.length_b   1.000
_cell.length_c   1.000
_cell.angle_alpha   90.00
_cell.angle_beta   90.00
_cell.angle_gamma   90.00
#
_symmetry.space_group_name_H-M   'P 1'
#
loop_
_entity.id
_entity.type
_entity.pdbx_description
1 polymer ?
#
loop_
_entity_poly.entity_id
_entity_poly.type
_entity_poly.pdbx_seq_one_letter_code
_entity_poly.pdbx_strand_id
1 'polypeptide(L)' 'MKIRTLWGFEGNAAKLGTDSDRVRAGVVFDEADDEYAHVLIGKGLAEEVDGKTTPKANKQAKPEENK' A
#
# COMPACT_ATOMS: atom_id res chain seq x y z
N MET A 1 4.75 -1.41 9.67
CA MET A 1 4.70 0.04 9.35
C MET A 1 3.27 0.56 9.27
N LYS A 2 3.10 1.88 9.34
CA LYS A 2 1.80 2.55 9.21
C LYS A 2 1.49 2.91 7.76
N ILE A 3 0.41 2.35 7.20
CA ILE A 3 -0.05 2.61 5.83
C ILE A 3 -1.51 3.03 5.76
N ARG A 4 -1.86 3.80 4.74
CA ARG A 4 -3.24 4.14 4.36
C ARG A 4 -3.54 3.53 3.01
N THR A 5 -4.68 2.88 2.90
CA THR A 5 -5.14 2.33 1.64
C THR A 5 -5.78 3.40 0.77
N LEU A 6 -5.46 3.39 -0.51
CA LEU A 6 -5.99 4.31 -1.51
C LEU A 6 -7.22 3.73 -2.19
N TRP A 7 -7.26 2.41 -2.34
CA TRP A 7 -8.30 1.68 -3.05
C TRP A 7 -8.82 0.52 -2.20
N GLY A 8 -10.03 0.06 -2.50
CA GLY A 8 -10.54 -1.18 -1.91
C GLY A 8 -9.92 -2.38 -2.61
N PHE A 9 -9.38 -3.32 -1.84
CA PHE A 9 -8.81 -4.56 -2.37
C PHE A 9 -9.09 -5.73 -1.43
N GLU A 10 -8.92 -6.94 -1.94
CA GLU A 10 -8.89 -8.15 -1.13
C GLU A 10 -7.42 -8.53 -0.91
N GLY A 11 -7.01 -8.63 0.35
CA GLY A 11 -5.64 -8.81 0.78
C GLY A 11 -5.53 -9.83 1.91
N ASN A 12 -4.39 -9.84 2.60
CA ASN A 12 -4.18 -10.73 3.74
C ASN A 12 -4.45 -9.95 5.03
N ALA A 13 -5.56 -10.27 5.69
CA ALA A 13 -6.02 -9.60 6.91
C ALA A 13 -4.97 -9.66 8.03
N ALA A 14 -4.35 -10.84 8.23
CA ALA A 14 -3.35 -11.07 9.26
C ALA A 14 -2.10 -10.20 9.07
N LYS A 15 -1.68 -9.97 7.81
CA LYS A 15 -0.55 -9.09 7.50
C LYS A 15 -0.89 -7.61 7.62
N LEU A 16 -2.18 -7.25 7.68
CA LEU A 16 -2.63 -5.88 7.86
C LEU A 16 -3.06 -5.57 9.29
N GLY A 17 -3.06 -6.58 10.18
CA GLY A 17 -3.58 -6.44 11.53
C GLY A 17 -5.10 -6.19 11.55
N THR A 18 -5.84 -6.77 10.60
CA THR A 18 -7.29 -6.66 10.54
C THR A 18 -7.96 -8.03 10.57
N ASP A 19 -9.24 -8.04 10.88
CA ASP A 19 -10.07 -9.25 10.98
C ASP A 19 -10.67 -9.64 9.62
N SER A 20 -10.56 -8.77 8.61
CA SER A 20 -11.16 -8.98 7.28
C SER A 20 -10.16 -8.84 6.15
N ASP A 21 -10.12 -9.84 5.27
CA ASP A 21 -9.30 -9.82 4.06
C ASP A 21 -9.77 -8.74 3.08
N ARG A 22 -11.04 -8.33 3.18
CA ARG A 22 -11.60 -7.25 2.37
C ARG A 22 -11.33 -5.89 3.00
N VAL A 23 -10.43 -5.16 2.37
CA VAL A 23 -10.00 -3.83 2.78
C VAL A 23 -10.70 -2.77 1.95
N ARG A 24 -11.15 -1.70 2.61
CA ARG A 24 -11.81 -0.57 1.95
C ARG A 24 -10.82 0.56 1.74
N ALA A 25 -11.04 1.36 0.70
CA ALA A 25 -10.26 2.57 0.48
C ALA A 25 -10.34 3.52 1.68
N GLY A 26 -9.22 4.17 2.00
CA GLY A 26 -9.11 5.15 3.07
C GLY A 26 -8.86 4.57 4.47
N VAL A 27 -8.72 3.25 4.60
CA VAL A 27 -8.42 2.60 5.88
C VAL A 27 -6.94 2.76 6.20
N VAL A 28 -6.64 3.12 7.45
CA VAL A 28 -5.27 3.23 7.96
C VAL A 28 -4.97 2.01 8.82
N PHE A 29 -3.85 1.34 8.52
CA PHE A 29 -3.31 0.23 9.29
C PHE A 29 -2.02 0.67 9.96
N ASP A 30 -1.97 0.60 11.29
CA ASP A 30 -0.78 0.92 12.08
C ASP A 30 0.15 -0.30 12.23
N GLU A 31 -0.45 -1.49 12.23
CA GLU A 31 0.21 -2.78 12.48
C GLU A 31 0.43 -3.58 11.19
N ALA A 32 0.48 -2.91 10.03
CA ALA A 32 0.74 -3.61 8.78
C ALA A 32 2.17 -4.16 8.76
N ASP A 33 2.32 -5.41 8.34
CA ASP A 33 3.60 -6.04 8.05
C ASP A 33 4.38 -5.23 7.02
N ASP A 34 5.68 -5.04 7.25
CA ASP A 34 6.54 -4.14 6.47
C ASP A 34 6.66 -4.59 5.02
N GLU A 35 6.91 -5.89 4.80
CA GLU A 35 7.02 -6.46 3.46
C GLU A 35 5.69 -6.35 2.71
N TYR A 36 4.58 -6.68 3.38
CA TYR A 36 3.26 -6.61 2.77
C TYR A 36 2.84 -5.17 2.44
N ALA A 37 3.12 -4.24 3.34
CA ALA A 37 2.89 -2.82 3.13
C ALA A 37 3.68 -2.27 1.93
N HIS A 38 4.96 -2.64 1.79
CA HIS A 38 5.74 -2.28 0.61
C HIS A 38 5.18 -2.85 -0.69
N VAL A 39 4.64 -4.08 -0.67
CA VAL A 39 3.97 -4.66 -1.85
C VAL A 39 2.72 -3.85 -2.21
N LEU A 40 1.92 -3.45 -1.23
CA LEU A 40 0.72 -2.64 -1.46
C LEU A 40 1.06 -1.23 -1.96
N ILE A 41 2.10 -0.62 -1.41
CA ILE A 41 2.61 0.69 -1.84
C ILE A 41 3.16 0.61 -3.27
N GLY A 42 3.99 -0.40 -3.56
CA GLY A 42 4.56 -0.62 -4.89
C GLY A 42 3.49 -0.91 -5.97
N LYS A 43 2.35 -1.46 -5.58
CA LYS A 43 1.18 -1.64 -6.44
C LYS A 43 0.30 -0.39 -6.56
N GLY A 44 0.56 0.66 -5.78
CA GLY A 44 -0.30 1.85 -5.72
C GLY A 44 -1.65 1.62 -5.02
N LEU A 45 -1.77 0.55 -4.22
CA LEU A 45 -2.97 0.25 -3.44
C LEU A 45 -2.96 0.93 -2.06
N ALA A 46 -1.78 1.28 -1.55
CA ALA A 46 -1.59 1.97 -0.28
C ALA A 46 -0.49 3.04 -0.37
N GLU A 47 -0.43 3.90 0.65
CA GLU A 47 0.59 4.92 0.88
C GLU A 47 1.10 4.81 2.33
N GLU A 48 2.37 5.13 2.58
CA GLU A 48 2.92 5.21 3.93
C GLU A 48 2.44 6.50 4.63
N VAL A 49 1.97 6.40 5.87
CA VAL A 49 1.39 7.53 6.63
C VAL A 49 2.39 8.10 7.65
N ASP A 50 3.40 7.34 8.05
CA ASP A 50 4.39 7.78 9.04
C ASP A 50 5.50 8.64 8.42
N GLY A 51 5.12 9.80 7.90
CA GLY A 51 5.83 11.07 8.04
C GLY A 51 7.27 11.25 7.52
N LYS A 52 7.99 10.26 6.96
CA LYS A 52 9.40 10.46 6.56
C LYS A 52 9.80 9.96 5.18
N THR A 53 8.86 9.62 4.32
CA THR A 53 9.17 9.43 2.90
C THR A 53 8.24 10.27 2.03
N THR A 54 8.68 11.50 1.73
CA THR A 54 8.37 12.09 0.42
C THR A 54 8.56 10.98 -0.62
N PRO A 55 7.60 10.74 -1.54
CA PRO A 55 7.69 9.64 -2.49
C PRO A 55 8.92 9.81 -3.39
N LYS A 56 10.07 9.29 -2.96
CA LYS A 56 11.24 9.16 -3.81
C LYS A 56 11.02 7.91 -4.63
N ALA A 57 10.57 8.15 -5.85
CA ALA A 57 10.49 7.17 -6.91
C ALA A 57 9.48 6.04 -6.64
N ASN A 58 8.19 6.39 -6.68
CA ASN A 58 7.40 5.66 -7.67
C ASN A 58 7.94 6.11 -9.04
N LYS A 59 9.06 5.49 -9.44
CA LYS A 59 9.34 5.25 -10.84
C LYS A 59 8.11 4.45 -11.25
N GLN A 60 7.06 5.17 -11.67
CA GLN A 60 6.15 4.69 -12.67
C GLN A 60 7.05 3.86 -13.56
N ALA A 61 6.81 2.55 -13.61
CA ALA A 61 7.11 1.83 -14.81
C ALA A 61 6.36 2.62 -15.88
N LYS A 62 7.02 3.65 -16.43
CA LYS A 62 6.75 4.15 -17.75
C LYS A 62 6.77 2.86 -18.56
N PRO A 63 5.65 2.43 -19.16
CA PRO A 63 5.78 1.55 -20.30
C PRO A 63 6.68 2.34 -21.24
N GLU A 64 7.92 1.90 -21.38
CA GLU A 64 8.81 2.45 -22.38
C GLU A 64 8.17 2.08 -23.72
N GLU A 65 7.61 3.11 -24.37
CA GLU A 65 7.28 3.26 -25.81
C GLU A 65 6.30 2.21 -26.41
N ASN A 66 5.08 2.56 -26.85
CA ASN A 66 4.73 3.33 -28.04
C ASN A 66 5.82 3.44 -29.13
N LYS A 67 5.97 2.41 -29.98
CA LYS A 67 5.77 2.44 -31.45
C LYS A 67 6.11 1.11 -32.10
#